data_AF-A0A554JVM3-F1
#
_entry.id   AF-A0A554JVM3-F1
#
_cell.length_a   1.000
_cell.length_b   1.000
_cell.length_c   1.000
_cell.angle_alpha   90.00
_cell.angle_beta   90.00
_cell.angle_gamma   90.00
#
_symmetry.space_group_name_H-M   'P 1'
#
loop_
_entity.id
_entity.type
_entity.pdbx_description
1 polymer ?
#
loop_
_entity_poly.entity_id
_entity_poly.type
_entity_poly.pdbx_seq_one_letter_code
_entity_poly.pdbx_strand_id
1 'polypeptide(L)'
;MEDAKRSKLFSQISRLITLAAREKGNDPVMNPTLRSAIEKAQSVNMPKDTIERALSKAASNETTLTRVRYEAYGPGGVAFIIEGITDNNNRTFAEIRKILESHGAKMAPGGAVWAFAKEGDGWKPTTMVSVDKKTKEHINELVEALREHDDVQEVYTNT
;
A
#
# COMPACT_ATOMS: atom_id res chain seq x y z
N MET A 1 -10.55 9.07 -16.72
CA MET A 1 -10.42 8.41 -15.40
C MET A 1 -9.51 7.19 -15.47
N GLU A 2 -9.56 6.41 -16.55
CA GLU A 2 -8.73 5.20 -16.71
C GLU A 2 -7.22 5.50 -16.78
N ASP A 3 -6.81 6.55 -17.50
CA ASP A 3 -5.40 6.95 -17.60
C ASP A 3 -4.80 7.45 -16.28
N ALA A 4 -5.59 8.15 -15.46
CA ALA A 4 -5.16 8.63 -14.14
C ALA A 4 -4.92 7.46 -13.19
N LYS A 5 -5.84 6.48 -13.16
CA LYS A 5 -5.69 5.25 -12.36
C LYS A 5 -4.46 4.44 -12.80
N ARG A 6 -4.23 4.34 -14.11
CA ARG A 6 -3.05 3.66 -14.67
C ARG A 6 -1.75 4.38 -14.32
N SER A 7 -1.72 5.71 -14.45
CA SER A 7 -0.55 6.52 -14.09
C SER A 7 -0.17 6.37 -12.62
N LYS A 8 -1.18 6.34 -11.75
CA LYS A 8 -0.99 6.09 -10.33
C LYS A 8 -0.45 4.68 -10.03
N LEU A 9 -1.06 3.67 -10.63
CA LEU A 9 -0.62 2.28 -10.49
C LEU A 9 0.85 2.15 -10.92
N PHE A 10 1.24 2.82 -12.00
CA PHE A 10 2.62 2.86 -12.45
C PHE A 10 3.56 3.55 -11.46
N SER A 11 3.11 4.63 -10.83
CA SER A 11 3.86 5.30 -9.76
C SER A 11 4.06 4.39 -8.54
N GLN A 12 3.01 3.69 -8.09
CA GLN A 12 3.07 2.72 -6.99
C GLN A 12 4.06 1.58 -7.28
N ILE A 13 3.95 0.96 -8.45
CA ILE A 13 4.86 -0.11 -8.86
C ILE A 13 6.30 0.41 -9.02
N SER A 14 6.50 1.63 -9.51
CA SER A 14 7.85 2.24 -9.61
C SER A 14 8.49 2.42 -8.23
N ARG A 15 7.72 2.84 -7.21
CA ARG A 15 8.21 2.93 -5.82
C ARG A 15 8.56 1.56 -5.27
N LEU A 16 7.74 0.54 -5.55
CA LEU A 16 7.98 -0.84 -5.13
C LEU A 16 9.28 -1.40 -5.74
N ILE A 17 9.49 -1.23 -7.05
CA ILE A 17 10.72 -1.64 -7.74
C ILE A 17 11.94 -0.92 -7.14
N THR A 18 11.86 0.41 -6.99
CA THR A 18 12.95 1.22 -6.45
C THR A 18 13.34 0.74 -5.05
N LEU A 19 12.36 0.50 -4.18
CA LEU A 19 12.60 0.05 -2.82
C LEU A 19 13.16 -1.38 -2.79
N ALA A 20 12.56 -2.32 -3.53
CA ALA A 20 13.00 -3.70 -3.57
C ALA A 20 14.45 -3.84 -4.06
N ALA A 21 14.81 -3.09 -5.11
CA ALA A 21 16.18 -3.05 -5.63
C ALA A 21 17.17 -2.44 -4.63
N ARG A 22 16.76 -1.42 -3.87
CA ARG A 22 17.63 -0.80 -2.86
C ARG A 22 17.88 -1.72 -1.66
N GLU A 23 16.88 -2.47 -1.21
CA GLU A 23 17.00 -3.30 0.01
C GLU A 23 17.86 -4.55 -0.18
N LYS A 24 17.79 -5.19 -1.35
CA LYS A 24 18.41 -6.51 -1.59
C LYS A 24 19.22 -6.58 -2.90
N GLY A 25 19.50 -5.43 -3.52
CA GLY A 25 20.27 -5.34 -4.75
C GLY A 25 19.42 -5.36 -6.02
N ASN A 26 20.00 -4.90 -7.12
CA ASN A 26 19.32 -4.60 -8.37
C ASN A 26 19.25 -5.78 -9.37
N ASP A 27 19.58 -7.00 -8.93
CA ASP A 27 19.52 -8.21 -9.76
C ASP A 27 18.23 -9.01 -9.44
N PRO A 28 17.25 -9.07 -10.37
CA PRO A 28 16.00 -9.80 -10.16
C PRO A 28 16.18 -11.31 -10.01
N VAL A 29 17.29 -11.90 -10.46
CA VAL A 29 17.57 -13.33 -10.24
C VAL A 29 17.85 -13.58 -8.76
N MET A 30 18.70 -12.73 -8.18
CA MET A 30 19.14 -12.83 -6.78
C MET A 30 18.18 -12.15 -5.78
N ASN A 31 17.24 -11.34 -6.26
CA ASN A 31 16.28 -10.61 -5.44
C ASN A 31 14.82 -10.99 -5.78
N PRO A 32 14.21 -11.95 -5.04
CA PRO A 32 12.84 -12.38 -5.26
C PRO A 32 11.80 -11.27 -5.15
N THR A 33 11.97 -10.33 -4.22
CA THR A 33 11.04 -9.20 -4.03
C THR A 33 11.07 -8.27 -5.24
N LEU A 34 12.26 -8.02 -5.80
CA LEU A 34 12.40 -7.23 -7.03
C LEU A 34 11.78 -7.94 -8.24
N ARG A 35 11.99 -9.25 -8.37
CA ARG A 35 11.38 -10.05 -9.42
C ARG A 35 9.85 -9.96 -9.39
N SER A 36 9.23 -10.17 -8.22
CA SER A 36 7.78 -10.05 -8.08
C SER A 36 7.27 -8.63 -8.37
N ALA A 37 8.04 -7.58 -8.03
CA ALA A 37 7.71 -6.21 -8.38
C ALA A 37 7.74 -5.96 -9.91
N ILE A 38 8.73 -6.52 -10.61
CA ILE A 38 8.85 -6.45 -12.07
C ILE A 38 7.73 -7.25 -12.75
N GLU A 39 7.39 -8.44 -12.24
CA GLU A 39 6.24 -9.24 -12.72
C GLU A 39 4.93 -8.47 -12.55
N LYS A 40 4.72 -7.78 -11.41
CA LYS A 40 3.56 -6.88 -11.20
C LYS A 40 3.54 -5.73 -12.21
N ALA A 41 4.71 -5.18 -12.58
CA ALA A 41 4.81 -4.15 -13.61
C ALA A 41 4.41 -4.67 -14.99
N GLN A 42 4.90 -5.85 -15.36
CA GLN A 42 4.62 -6.47 -16.65
C GLN A 42 3.15 -6.87 -16.80
N SER A 43 2.52 -7.37 -15.73
CA SER A 43 1.10 -7.79 -15.76
C SER A 43 0.13 -6.64 -16.02
N VAL A 44 0.54 -5.40 -15.73
CA VAL A 44 -0.24 -4.18 -15.98
C VAL A 44 0.20 -3.44 -17.24
N ASN A 45 1.03 -4.08 -18.08
CA ASN A 45 1.61 -3.51 -19.31
C ASN A 45 2.39 -2.20 -19.05
N MET A 46 3.13 -2.13 -17.94
CA MET A 46 4.04 -1.02 -17.69
C MET A 46 5.15 -0.98 -18.77
N PRO A 47 5.40 0.17 -19.41
CA PRO A 47 6.49 0.32 -20.36
C PRO A 47 7.87 -0.03 -19.77
N LYS A 48 8.70 -0.72 -20.55
CA LYS A 48 10.02 -1.22 -20.11
C LYS A 48 10.96 -0.11 -19.65
N ASP A 49 10.94 1.03 -20.34
CA ASP A 49 11.69 2.24 -19.99
C ASP A 49 11.31 2.78 -18.60
N THR A 50 10.05 2.62 -18.19
CA THR A 50 9.56 3.02 -16.87
C THR A 50 10.12 2.10 -15.78
N ILE A 51 10.19 0.79 -16.04
CA ILE A 51 10.82 -0.19 -15.16
C ILE A 51 12.32 0.11 -15.02
N GLU A 52 13.04 0.31 -16.12
CA GLU A 52 14.48 0.60 -16.14
C GLU A 52 14.80 1.90 -15.38
N ARG A 53 13.95 2.92 -15.52
CA ARG A 53 14.06 4.18 -14.75
C ARG A 53 13.88 3.96 -13.26
N ALA A 54 12.95 3.11 -12.83
CA ALA A 54 12.77 2.76 -11.41
C ALA A 54 13.99 2.01 -10.84
N LEU A 55 14.56 1.07 -11.59
CA LEU A 55 15.80 0.37 -11.21
C LEU A 55 16.99 1.34 -11.08
N SER A 56 17.10 2.28 -12.02
CA SER A 56 18.18 3.28 -12.02
C SER A 56 18.08 4.22 -10.80
N LYS A 57 16.86 4.60 -10.41
CA LYS A 57 16.62 5.39 -9.18
C LYS A 57 17.03 4.67 -7.90
N ALA A 58 17.00 3.33 -7.89
CA ALA A 58 17.43 2.58 -6.71
C ALA A 58 18.93 2.74 -6.41
N ALA A 59 19.73 2.94 -7.46
CA ALA A 59 21.17 3.17 -7.37
C ALA A 59 21.53 4.61 -6.94
N SER A 60 20.59 5.56 -7.02
CA SER A 60 20.81 6.92 -6.53
C SER A 60 20.46 7.03 -5.04
N ASN A 61 21.15 7.93 -4.33
CA ASN A 61 20.90 8.23 -2.92
C ASN A 61 19.96 9.43 -2.70
N GLU A 62 19.25 9.88 -3.74
CA GLU A 62 18.54 11.17 -3.74
C GLU A 62 17.25 11.18 -2.91
N THR A 63 16.60 10.03 -2.72
CA THR A 63 15.34 9.95 -1.97
C THR A 63 15.24 8.61 -1.26
N THR A 64 15.17 8.63 0.07
CA THR A 64 15.06 7.42 0.91
C THR A 64 13.60 7.01 1.02
N LEU A 65 13.17 6.07 0.17
CA LEU A 65 11.87 5.40 0.32
C LEU A 65 11.93 4.39 1.45
N THR A 66 10.84 4.28 2.21
CA THR A 66 10.68 3.34 3.32
C THR A 66 9.30 2.70 3.29
N ARG A 67 9.17 1.46 3.78
CA ARG A 67 7.86 0.84 4.01
C ARG A 67 7.24 1.41 5.28
N VAL A 68 5.96 1.73 5.20
CA VAL A 68 5.15 2.13 6.35
C VAL A 68 3.93 1.23 6.46
N ARG A 69 3.51 1.00 7.71
CA ARG A 69 2.27 0.30 8.03
C ARG A 69 1.50 1.10 9.04
N TYR A 70 0.23 1.36 8.74
CA TYR A 70 -0.71 1.97 9.66
C TYR A 70 -1.81 0.97 10.00
N GLU A 71 -2.26 1.03 11.24
CA GLU A 71 -3.32 0.20 11.78
C GLU A 71 -4.46 1.12 12.22
N ALA A 72 -5.71 0.70 11.99
CA ALA A 72 -6.88 1.50 12.33
C ALA A 72 -8.12 0.65 12.60
N TYR A 73 -9.11 1.26 13.23
CA TYR A 73 -10.47 0.74 13.34
C TYR A 73 -11.45 1.70 12.67
N GLY A 74 -12.30 1.16 11.79
CA GLY A 74 -13.37 1.88 11.13
C GLY A 74 -14.75 1.63 11.74
N PRO A 75 -15.80 2.17 11.11
CA PRO A 75 -17.19 1.92 11.49
C PRO A 75 -17.49 0.43 11.64
N GLY A 76 -18.32 0.07 12.63
CA GLY A 76 -18.64 -1.32 12.93
C GLY A 76 -17.52 -2.13 13.60
N GLY A 77 -16.41 -1.49 13.99
CA GLY A 77 -15.27 -2.18 14.62
C GLY A 77 -14.40 -2.95 13.63
N VAL A 78 -14.52 -2.66 12.34
CA VAL A 78 -13.71 -3.29 11.29
C VAL A 78 -12.26 -2.85 11.43
N ALA A 79 -11.35 -3.82 11.45
CA ALA A 79 -9.93 -3.62 11.55
C ALA A 79 -9.34 -3.32 10.16
N PHE A 80 -8.36 -2.41 10.11
CA PHE A 80 -7.67 -2.01 8.90
C PHE A 80 -6.16 -2.18 9.06
N ILE A 81 -5.51 -2.72 8.03
CA ILE A 81 -4.07 -2.58 7.80
C ILE A 81 -3.88 -1.79 6.50
N ILE A 82 -3.11 -0.72 6.58
CA ILE A 82 -2.78 0.16 5.45
C ILE A 82 -1.27 0.10 5.27
N GLU A 83 -0.81 -0.47 4.16
CA GLU A 83 0.61 -0.54 3.82
C GLU A 83 0.95 0.47 2.74
N GLY A 84 2.10 1.12 2.88
CA GLY A 84 2.55 2.18 1.98
C GLY A 84 4.07 2.20 1.80
N ILE A 85 4.50 2.97 0.80
CA ILE A 85 5.90 3.31 0.55
C ILE A 85 6.00 4.82 0.45
N THR A 86 6.81 5.43 1.32
CA THR A 86 6.91 6.88 1.43
C THR A 86 8.34 7.33 1.65
N ASP A 87 8.63 8.57 1.24
CA ASP A 87 9.84 9.32 1.57
C ASP A 87 9.69 10.13 2.87
N ASN A 88 8.47 10.24 3.42
CA ASN A 88 8.18 11.00 4.62
C ASN A 88 7.01 10.40 5.42
N ASN A 89 7.34 9.56 6.40
CA ASN A 89 6.36 8.91 7.26
C ASN A 89 5.45 9.90 8.02
N ASN A 90 5.98 11.05 8.45
CA ASN A 90 5.18 12.02 9.21
C ASN A 90 4.09 12.67 8.34
N ARG A 91 4.43 13.01 7.09
CA ARG A 91 3.46 13.53 6.10
C ARG A 91 2.38 12.49 5.84
N THR A 92 2.79 11.29 5.42
CA THR A 92 1.86 10.22 5.07
C THR A 92 0.97 9.83 6.25
N PHE A 93 1.52 9.73 7.48
CA PHE A 93 0.73 9.45 8.68
C PHE A 93 -0.35 10.49 8.92
N ALA A 94 -0.01 11.79 8.81
CA ALA A 94 -0.96 12.87 9.02
C ALA A 94 -2.09 12.87 7.97
N GLU A 95 -1.75 12.60 6.71
CA GLU A 95 -2.70 12.52 5.60
C GLU A 95 -3.64 11.30 5.74
N ILE A 96 -3.09 10.12 6.05
CA ILE A 96 -3.87 8.89 6.30
C ILE A 96 -4.79 9.06 7.51
N ARG A 97 -4.28 9.62 8.61
CA ARG A 97 -5.09 9.92 9.78
C ARG A 97 -6.28 10.82 9.44
N LYS A 98 -6.07 11.87 8.64
CA LYS A 98 -7.14 12.78 8.22
C LYS A 98 -8.20 12.06 7.38
N ILE A 99 -7.80 11.18 6.46
CA ILE A 99 -8.73 10.36 5.65
C ILE A 99 -9.55 9.42 6.56
N LEU A 100 -8.92 8.78 7.53
CA LEU A 100 -9.62 7.93 8.50
C LEU A 100 -10.64 8.72 9.32
N GLU A 101 -10.22 9.85 9.90
CA GLU A 101 -11.08 10.70 10.72
C GLU A 101 -12.29 11.24 9.94
N SER A 102 -12.13 11.59 8.66
CA SER A 102 -13.25 12.06 7.82
C SER A 102 -14.30 10.99 7.53
N HIS A 103 -13.97 9.71 7.73
CA HIS A 103 -14.88 8.57 7.57
C HIS A 103 -15.25 7.91 8.90
N GLY A 104 -14.99 8.56 10.04
CA GLY A 104 -15.33 8.01 11.36
C GLY A 104 -14.45 6.85 11.81
N ALA A 105 -13.30 6.64 11.16
CA ALA A 105 -12.28 5.68 11.56
C ALA A 105 -11.20 6.35 12.43
N LYS A 106 -10.42 5.54 13.15
CA LYS A 106 -9.37 6.01 14.05
C LYS A 106 -8.11 5.16 13.93
N MET A 107 -6.96 5.82 13.97
CA MET A 107 -5.66 5.15 14.08
C MET A 107 -5.63 4.26 15.34
N ALA A 108 -5.05 3.09 15.21
CA ALA A 108 -4.92 2.08 16.27
C ALA A 108 -3.55 1.40 16.20
N PRO A 109 -2.43 2.10 16.51
CA PRO A 109 -1.09 1.51 16.44
C PRO A 109 -0.98 0.23 17.28
N GLY A 110 -0.63 -0.90 16.67
CA GLY A 110 -0.57 -2.22 17.32
C GLY A 110 -1.92 -2.80 17.72
N GLY A 111 -3.02 -2.14 17.36
CA GLY A 111 -4.36 -2.49 17.81
C GLY A 111 -5.13 -3.37 16.84
N ALA A 112 -4.74 -3.44 15.55
CA ALA A 112 -5.50 -4.14 14.51
C ALA A 112 -4.79 -5.39 13.98
N VAL A 113 -3.46 -5.48 14.13
CA VAL A 113 -2.65 -6.56 13.55
C VAL A 113 -3.07 -7.96 14.01
N TRP A 114 -3.63 -8.11 15.23
CA TRP A 114 -4.09 -9.40 15.76
C TRP A 114 -5.21 -10.04 14.93
N ALA A 115 -5.96 -9.24 14.17
CA ALA A 115 -7.04 -9.69 13.30
C ALA A 115 -6.55 -10.21 11.94
N PHE A 116 -5.23 -10.20 11.69
CA PHE A 116 -4.63 -10.59 10.42
C PHE A 116 -3.43 -11.52 10.62
N ALA A 117 -3.18 -12.36 9.62
CA ALA A 117 -1.95 -13.12 9.46
C ALA A 117 -1.17 -12.59 8.25
N LYS A 118 0.17 -12.56 8.34
CA LYS A 118 1.01 -12.30 7.16
C LYS A 118 0.89 -13.48 6.20
N GLU A 119 0.64 -13.18 4.92
CA GLU A 119 0.58 -14.15 3.83
C GLU A 119 1.43 -13.62 2.67
N GLY A 120 2.63 -14.19 2.49
CA GLY A 120 3.64 -13.63 1.60
C GLY A 120 4.00 -12.20 2.00
N ASP A 121 3.95 -11.27 1.04
CA ASP A 121 4.18 -9.86 1.29
C ASP A 121 2.94 -9.12 1.85
N GLY A 122 1.76 -9.74 1.80
CA GLY A 122 0.47 -9.13 2.18
C GLY A 122 -0.11 -9.63 3.50
N TRP A 123 -1.38 -9.31 3.74
CA TRP A 123 -2.13 -9.70 4.93
C TRP A 123 -3.44 -10.37 4.59
N LYS A 124 -3.85 -11.32 5.43
CA LYS A 124 -5.13 -12.00 5.33
C LYS A 124 -5.86 -11.93 6.67
N PRO A 125 -7.16 -11.55 6.68
CA PRO A 125 -7.93 -11.54 7.93
C PRO A 125 -8.06 -12.96 8.49
N THR A 126 -7.81 -13.10 9.80
CA THR A 126 -8.01 -14.34 10.57
C THR A 126 -9.33 -14.33 11.34
N THR A 127 -9.89 -13.14 11.55
CA THR A 127 -11.21 -12.91 12.10
C THR A 127 -12.04 -12.12 11.10
N MET A 128 -13.36 -12.27 11.12
CA MET A 128 -14.27 -11.53 10.25
C MET A 128 -15.31 -10.79 11.08
N VAL A 129 -15.59 -9.55 10.72
CA VAL A 129 -16.62 -8.70 11.30
C VAL A 129 -17.77 -8.59 10.31
N SER A 130 -18.97 -8.99 10.74
CA SER A 130 -20.19 -8.80 9.97
C SER A 130 -20.75 -7.41 10.24
N VAL A 131 -21.05 -6.66 9.18
CA VAL A 131 -21.64 -5.33 9.26
C VAL A 131 -22.86 -5.25 8.34
N ASP A 132 -23.78 -4.32 8.62
CA ASP A 132 -24.91 -4.07 7.72
C ASP A 132 -24.46 -3.47 6.37
N LYS A 133 -25.38 -3.48 5.40
CA LYS A 133 -25.10 -3.01 4.03
C LYS A 133 -24.59 -1.57 3.99
N LYS A 134 -25.18 -0.68 4.78
CA LYS A 134 -24.82 0.75 4.80
C LYS A 134 -23.40 0.95 5.35
N THR A 135 -23.06 0.22 6.40
CA THR A 135 -21.72 0.24 7.00
C THR A 135 -20.69 -0.34 6.03
N LYS A 136 -21.03 -1.41 5.30
CA LYS A 136 -20.16 -1.98 4.26
C LYS A 136 -19.89 -1.01 3.11
N GLU A 137 -20.92 -0.30 2.65
CA GLU A 137 -20.78 0.75 1.63
C GLU A 137 -19.84 1.86 2.11
N HIS A 138 -20.03 2.35 3.33
CA HIS A 138 -19.15 3.37 3.94
C HIS A 138 -17.69 2.89 4.09
N ILE A 139 -17.49 1.62 4.46
CA ILE A 139 -16.15 1.03 4.54
C ILE A 139 -15.50 0.97 3.15
N ASN A 140 -16.24 0.61 2.11
CA ASN A 140 -15.72 0.60 0.75
C ASN A 140 -15.31 2.01 0.29
N GLU A 141 -16.09 3.04 0.61
CA GLU A 141 -15.74 4.44 0.33
C GLU A 141 -14.43 4.84 1.03
N LEU A 142 -14.26 4.47 2.30
CA LEU A 142 -13.02 4.69 3.04
C LEU A 142 -11.83 3.95 2.42
N VAL A 143 -12.01 2.67 2.03
CA VAL A 143 -10.96 1.89 1.38
C VAL A 143 -10.52 2.57 0.08
N GLU A 144 -11.46 3.03 -0.74
CA GLU A 144 -11.15 3.73 -1.98
C GLU A 144 -10.48 5.09 -1.70
N ALA A 145 -10.93 5.86 -0.70
CA ALA A 145 -10.27 7.11 -0.31
C ALA A 145 -8.82 6.90 0.15
N LEU A 146 -8.55 5.83 0.90
CA LEU A 146 -7.19 5.45 1.31
C LEU A 146 -6.35 5.00 0.11
N ARG A 147 -6.92 4.21 -0.80
CA ARG A 147 -6.26 3.83 -2.05
C ARG A 147 -6.01 5.03 -2.95
N GLU A 148 -6.80 6.10 -2.82
CA GLU A 148 -6.58 7.35 -3.53
C GLU A 148 -5.37 8.17 -3.01
N HIS A 149 -4.76 7.77 -1.90
CA HIS A 149 -3.49 8.31 -1.45
C HIS A 149 -2.29 7.77 -2.25
N ASP A 150 -1.34 8.63 -2.62
CA ASP A 150 -0.21 8.25 -3.50
C ASP A 150 0.80 7.30 -2.87
N ASP A 151 1.03 7.42 -1.55
CA ASP A 151 1.98 6.58 -0.82
C ASP A 151 1.39 5.21 -0.43
N VAL A 152 0.06 5.04 -0.48
CA VAL A 152 -0.60 3.78 -0.14
C VAL A 152 -0.36 2.77 -1.25
N GLN A 153 0.01 1.55 -0.87
CA GLN A 153 0.18 0.41 -1.77
C GLN A 153 -1.01 -0.53 -1.67
N GLU A 154 -1.39 -0.91 -0.45
CA GLU A 154 -2.42 -1.92 -0.20
C GLU A 154 -3.22 -1.55 1.05
N VAL A 155 -4.51 -1.92 1.05
CA VAL A 155 -5.44 -1.73 2.17
C VAL A 155 -6.16 -3.05 2.41
N TYR A 156 -6.08 -3.54 3.64
CA TYR A 156 -6.69 -4.79 4.07
C TYR A 156 -7.73 -4.50 5.15
N THR A 157 -8.87 -5.18 5.07
CA THR A 157 -9.95 -5.12 6.06
C THR A 157 -10.40 -6.53 6.45
N ASN A 158 -11.15 -6.64 7.54
CA ASN A 158 -11.66 -7.92 8.03
C ASN A 158 -13.19 -8.06 7.92
N THR A 159 -13.81 -7.62 6.82
CA THR A 159 -15.28 -7.57 6.62
C THR A 159 -15.73 -7.92 5.18
#